data_AF-A0A1S2Q1L1-F1
#
_entry.id   AF-A0A1S2Q1L1-F1
#
_cell.length_a   1.000
_cell.length_b   1.000
_cell.length_c   1.000
_cell.angle_alpha   90.00
_cell.angle_beta   90.00
_cell.angle_gamma   90.00
#
_symmetry.space_group_name_H-M   'P 1'
#
loop_
_entity.id
_entity.type
_entity.pdbx_description
1 polymer ?
#
loop_
_entity_poly.entity_id
_entity_poly.type
_entity_poly.pdbx_seq_one_letter_code
_entity_poly.pdbx_strand_id
1 'polypeptide(L)'
;MALLEEELRQAAAVLDPVPDALRQLALDAYALHDLDAKIAELTFDSLVDALPVRGVTDPPRMLTFRSGEVTVDVEVTEGGLIGQVMPAGSARIEVLGGPQTARPVMVDTLGRFTSDTPPAGPFALRLRTGADVIVTEWLRA
;
A
#
# COMPACT_ATOMS: atom_id res chain seq x y z
N MET A 1 27.62 -12.66 -26.40
CA MET A 1 27.39 -12.51 -24.94
C MET A 1 25.97 -12.92 -24.58
N ALA A 2 24.92 -12.21 -25.00
CA ALA A 2 23.53 -12.56 -24.65
C ALA A 2 23.06 -13.97 -25.08
N LEU A 3 23.50 -14.48 -26.24
CA LEU A 3 23.16 -15.83 -26.70
C LEU A 3 23.73 -16.93 -25.77
N LEU A 4 24.97 -16.75 -25.31
CA LEU A 4 25.65 -17.68 -24.42
C LEU A 4 25.02 -17.66 -23.01
N GLU A 5 24.65 -16.48 -22.51
CA GLU A 5 23.93 -16.37 -21.22
C GLU A 5 22.57 -17.08 -21.26
N GLU A 6 21.86 -16.98 -22.38
CA GLU A 6 20.58 -17.67 -22.56
C GLU A 6 20.75 -19.20 -22.65
N GLU A 7 21.75 -19.68 -23.39
CA GLU A 7 22.10 -21.11 -23.43
C GLU A 7 22.48 -21.64 -22.04
N LEU A 8 23.26 -20.88 -21.26
CA LEU A 8 23.63 -21.24 -19.90
C LEU A 8 22.42 -21.27 -18.95
N ARG A 9 21.50 -20.30 -19.09
CA ARG A 9 20.25 -20.26 -18.29
C ARG A 9 19.36 -21.47 -18.58
N GLN A 10 19.23 -21.86 -19.84
CA GLN A 10 18.47 -23.03 -20.24
C GLN A 10 19.10 -24.32 -19.71
N ALA A 11 20.42 -24.46 -19.83
CA ALA A 11 21.14 -25.62 -19.30
C ALA A 11 20.98 -25.74 -17.77
N ALA A 12 21.08 -24.62 -17.04
CA ALA A 12 20.89 -24.59 -15.60
C ALA A 12 19.46 -24.99 -15.19
N ALA A 13 18.43 -24.53 -15.91
CA ALA A 13 17.04 -24.88 -15.62
C ALA A 13 16.76 -26.39 -15.76
N VAL A 14 17.52 -27.10 -16.60
CA VAL A 14 17.40 -28.56 -16.80
C VAL A 14 18.26 -29.35 -15.81
N LEU A 15 19.50 -28.90 -15.60
CA LEU A 15 20.50 -29.64 -14.82
C LEU A 15 20.39 -29.41 -13.31
N ASP A 16 19.93 -28.22 -12.91
CA ASP A 16 19.79 -27.82 -11.50
C ASP A 16 18.47 -27.05 -11.31
N PRO A 17 17.31 -27.72 -11.48
CA PRO A 17 16.01 -27.08 -11.31
C PRO A 17 15.83 -26.66 -9.85
N VAL A 18 15.17 -25.51 -9.63
CA VAL A 18 14.80 -25.07 -8.28
C VAL A 18 14.00 -26.18 -7.58
N PRO A 19 14.50 -26.74 -6.46
CA PRO A 19 13.82 -27.83 -5.77
C PRO A 19 12.40 -27.42 -5.36
N ASP A 20 11.43 -28.32 -5.50
CA ASP A 20 10.03 -28.02 -5.19
C ASP A 20 9.85 -27.58 -3.74
N ALA A 21 10.62 -28.15 -2.81
CA ALA A 21 10.62 -27.75 -1.41
C ALA A 21 11.07 -26.29 -1.22
N LEU A 22 12.04 -25.81 -2.02
CA LEU A 22 12.50 -24.41 -1.95
C LEU A 22 11.45 -23.47 -2.55
N ARG A 23 10.79 -23.88 -3.63
CA ARG A 23 9.67 -23.13 -4.22
C ARG A 23 8.51 -23.03 -3.23
N GLN A 24 8.14 -24.14 -2.59
CA GLN A 24 7.08 -24.17 -1.59
C GLN A 24 7.44 -23.28 -0.39
N LEU A 25 8.68 -23.36 0.11
CA LEU A 25 9.16 -22.48 1.18
C LEU A 25 9.04 -20.99 0.80
N ALA A 26 9.37 -20.62 -0.43
CA ALA A 26 9.23 -19.24 -0.90
C ALA A 26 7.75 -18.80 -0.95
N LEU A 27 6.85 -19.69 -1.39
CA LEU A 27 5.40 -19.43 -1.38
C LEU A 27 4.85 -19.31 0.05
N ASP A 28 5.27 -20.19 0.96
CA ASP A 28 4.84 -20.18 2.35
C ASP A 28 5.32 -18.91 3.07
N ALA A 29 6.59 -18.52 2.85
CA ALA A 29 7.13 -17.25 3.36
C ALA A 29 6.37 -16.04 2.79
N TYR A 30 6.02 -16.05 1.50
CA TYR A 30 5.18 -15.02 0.91
C TYR A 30 3.74 -15.06 1.42
N ALA A 31 3.19 -16.21 1.78
CA ALA A 31 1.86 -16.26 2.41
C ALA A 31 1.88 -15.62 3.82
N LEU A 32 2.99 -15.78 4.55
CA LEU A 32 3.14 -15.27 5.92
C LEU A 32 3.63 -13.82 6.02
N HIS A 33 4.18 -13.23 4.94
CA HIS A 33 4.89 -11.94 5.02
C HIS A 33 4.05 -10.73 5.47
N ASP A 34 2.73 -10.83 5.42
CA ASP A 34 1.80 -9.79 5.84
C ASP A 34 1.09 -10.12 7.17
N LEU A 35 1.34 -11.29 7.79
CA LEU A 35 0.69 -11.67 9.06
C LEU A 35 1.12 -10.78 10.23
N ASP A 36 2.33 -10.22 10.20
CA ASP A 36 2.84 -9.28 11.21
C ASP A 36 2.46 -7.82 10.88
N ALA A 37 1.55 -7.59 9.93
CA ALA A 37 1.14 -6.24 9.59
C ALA A 37 0.43 -5.56 10.76
N LYS A 38 0.93 -4.40 11.16
CA LYS A 38 0.29 -3.56 12.17
C LYS A 38 -0.94 -2.91 11.56
N ILE A 39 -2.03 -2.87 12.31
CA ILE A 39 -3.21 -2.09 11.91
C ILE A 39 -2.98 -0.63 12.29
N ALA A 40 -3.21 0.28 11.34
CA ALA A 40 -3.31 1.70 11.61
C ALA A 40 -4.78 2.05 11.86
N GLU A 41 -5.06 2.47 13.09
CA GLU A 41 -6.39 2.84 13.55
C GLU A 41 -6.82 4.15 12.91
N LEU A 42 -8.10 4.28 12.57
CA LEU A 42 -8.67 5.54 12.11
C LEU A 42 -8.89 6.47 13.31
N THR A 43 -8.10 7.53 13.37
CA THR A 43 -8.10 8.50 14.49
C THR A 43 -8.83 9.79 14.19
N PHE A 44 -9.13 10.05 12.92
CA PHE A 44 -9.95 11.18 12.47
C PHE A 44 -10.65 10.84 11.15
N ASP A 45 -11.94 11.16 11.06
CA ASP A 45 -12.74 11.09 9.84
C ASP A 45 -13.60 12.36 9.71
N SER A 46 -13.36 13.17 8.68
CA SER A 46 -14.11 14.41 8.50
C SER A 46 -15.62 14.23 8.33
N LEU A 47 -16.09 13.03 7.94
CA LEU A 47 -17.54 12.77 7.87
C LEU A 47 -18.19 12.72 9.26
N VAL A 48 -17.41 12.42 10.30
CA VAL A 48 -17.90 12.23 11.67
C VAL A 48 -17.41 13.34 12.59
N ASP A 49 -16.17 13.78 12.41
CA ASP A 49 -15.45 14.62 13.36
C ASP A 49 -15.38 16.10 12.95
N ALA A 50 -15.64 16.43 11.67
CA ALA A 50 -15.55 17.80 11.18
C ALA A 50 -16.90 18.56 11.24
N LEU A 51 -16.82 19.87 11.47
CA LEU A 51 -17.98 20.76 11.40
C LEU A 51 -18.23 21.20 9.94
N PRO A 52 -19.49 21.18 9.46
CA PRO A 52 -19.80 21.64 8.10
C PRO A 52 -19.41 23.11 7.87
N VAL A 53 -18.65 23.37 6.80
CA VAL A 53 -18.28 24.73 6.37
C VAL A 53 -19.26 25.19 5.28
N ARG A 54 -19.86 26.37 5.44
CA ARG A 54 -20.80 26.93 4.44
C ARG A 54 -20.06 27.27 3.14
N GLY A 55 -20.66 26.89 2.01
CA GLY A 55 -20.17 27.27 0.67
C GLY A 55 -19.38 26.18 -0.07
N VAL A 56 -19.17 25.02 0.55
CA VAL A 56 -18.56 23.84 -0.10
C VAL A 56 -19.62 22.77 -0.23
N THR A 57 -19.94 22.37 -1.47
CA THR A 57 -21.00 21.39 -1.77
C THR A 57 -20.55 19.94 -1.72
N ASP A 58 -19.24 19.70 -1.85
CA ASP A 58 -18.65 18.37 -1.81
C ASP A 58 -17.19 18.47 -1.33
N PRO A 59 -16.96 18.71 -0.02
CA PRO A 59 -15.62 18.80 0.52
C PRO A 59 -14.95 17.42 0.45
N PRO A 60 -13.65 17.35 0.13
CA PRO A 60 -12.93 16.09 0.17
C PRO A 60 -12.99 15.47 1.58
N ARG A 61 -13.02 14.14 1.65
CA ARG A 61 -13.01 13.42 2.93
C ARG A 61 -11.59 13.33 3.45
N MET A 62 -11.34 13.91 4.61
CA MET A 62 -10.06 13.86 5.30
C MET A 62 -10.05 12.71 6.30
N LEU A 63 -9.01 11.90 6.25
CA LEU A 63 -8.80 10.74 7.12
C LEU A 63 -7.41 10.82 7.74
N THR A 64 -7.30 10.54 9.03
CA THR A 64 -5.99 10.36 9.69
C THR A 64 -5.92 9.00 10.34
N PHE A 65 -4.92 8.21 9.95
CA PHE A 65 -4.62 6.92 10.54
C PHE A 65 -3.36 6.99 11.40
N ARG A 66 -3.31 6.16 12.45
CA ARG A 66 -2.12 6.05 13.31
C ARG A 66 -1.75 4.62 13.65
N SER A 67 -0.46 4.30 13.55
CA SER A 67 0.12 3.06 14.07
C SER A 67 1.48 3.36 14.71
N GLY A 68 1.54 3.32 16.04
CA GLY A 68 2.72 3.78 16.79
C GLY A 68 3.06 5.23 16.45
N GLU A 69 4.30 5.46 16.00
CA GLU A 69 4.80 6.77 15.58
C GLU A 69 4.48 7.13 14.12
N VAL A 70 3.86 6.22 13.37
CA VAL A 70 3.49 6.46 11.97
C VAL A 70 2.09 7.04 11.91
N THR A 71 1.96 8.17 11.22
CA THR A 71 0.69 8.81 10.88
C THR A 71 0.53 8.85 9.36
N VAL A 72 -0.68 8.58 8.88
CA VAL A 72 -1.03 8.68 7.48
C VAL A 72 -2.25 9.58 7.35
N ASP A 73 -2.07 10.75 6.76
CA ASP A 73 -3.15 11.65 6.39
C ASP A 73 -3.55 11.37 4.95
N VAL A 74 -4.86 11.27 4.69
CA VAL A 74 -5.42 10.97 3.38
C VAL A 74 -6.59 11.89 3.09
N GLU A 75 -6.50 12.57 1.97
CA GLU A 75 -7.59 13.23 1.28
C GLU A 75 -8.17 12.29 0.22
N VAL A 76 -9.47 12.00 0.34
CA VAL A 76 -10.24 11.22 -0.63
C VAL A 76 -11.14 12.16 -1.42
N THR A 77 -11.01 12.12 -2.74
CA THR A 77 -11.79 12.90 -3.70
C THR A 77 -12.36 11.97 -4.78
N GLU A 78 -13.28 12.49 -5.60
CA GLU A 78 -13.69 11.80 -6.84
C GLU A 78 -12.52 11.58 -7.80
N GLY A 79 -11.49 12.44 -7.76
CA GLY A 79 -10.30 12.34 -8.61
C GLY A 79 -9.26 11.33 -8.13
N GLY A 80 -9.37 10.84 -6.90
CA GLY A 80 -8.40 9.92 -6.32
C GLY A 80 -7.99 10.24 -4.89
N LEU A 81 -6.75 9.87 -4.57
CA LEU A 81 -6.17 9.99 -3.24
C LEU A 81 -4.99 10.94 -3.26
N ILE A 82 -4.94 11.84 -2.30
CA ILE A 82 -3.77 12.66 -1.97
C ILE A 82 -3.46 12.38 -0.51
N GLY A 83 -2.19 12.31 -0.14
CA GLY A 83 -1.88 12.12 1.27
C GLY A 83 -0.43 12.27 1.62
N GLN A 84 -0.17 12.09 2.91
CA GLN A 84 1.16 12.19 3.47
C GLN A 84 1.38 11.15 4.56
N VAL A 85 2.57 10.56 4.56
CA VAL A 85 3.07 9.67 5.61
C VAL A 85 4.06 10.45 6.47
N MET A 86 3.90 10.33 7.78
CA MET A 86 4.75 10.97 8.78
C MET A 86 5.26 9.93 9.79
N PRO A 87 6.53 10.02 10.26
CA PRO A 87 7.56 10.93 9.76
C PRO A 87 7.92 10.63 8.30
N ALA A 88 8.44 11.65 7.59
CA ALA A 88 8.87 11.49 6.20
C ALA A 88 10.00 10.46 6.12
N GLY A 89 9.88 9.51 5.19
CA GLY A 89 10.84 8.44 5.01
C GLY A 89 10.56 7.63 3.75
N SER A 90 11.45 6.68 3.45
CA SER A 90 11.21 5.73 2.36
C SER A 90 10.06 4.80 2.75
N ALA A 91 8.89 5.04 2.15
CA ALA A 91 7.71 4.19 2.26
C ALA A 91 7.25 3.78 0.86
N ARG A 92 6.84 2.52 0.71
CA ARG A 92 6.05 2.09 -0.44
C ARG A 92 4.60 2.01 0.00
N ILE A 93 3.71 2.64 -0.76
CA ILE A 93 2.27 2.58 -0.51
C ILE A 93 1.62 1.75 -1.60
N GLU A 94 0.65 0.94 -1.22
CA GLU A 94 -0.25 0.25 -2.12
C GLU A 94 -1.70 0.53 -1.70
N VAL A 95 -2.55 0.83 -2.67
CA VAL A 95 -4.01 0.86 -2.47
C VAL A 95 -4.52 -0.57 -2.62
N LEU A 96 -5.10 -1.08 -1.54
CA LEU A 96 -5.82 -2.35 -1.53
C LEU A 96 -7.28 -2.10 -1.88
N GLY A 97 -7.89 -2.97 -2.69
CA GLY A 97 -9.31 -2.84 -3.03
C GLY A 97 -9.85 -4.08 -3.74
N GLY A 98 -11.04 -4.54 -3.33
CA GLY A 98 -11.76 -5.65 -3.97
C GLY A 98 -10.91 -6.90 -4.27
N PRO A 99 -11.28 -7.72 -5.27
CA PRO A 99 -10.47 -8.86 -5.73
C PRO A 99 -9.29 -8.45 -6.64
N GLN A 100 -9.01 -7.15 -6.76
CA GLN A 100 -7.99 -6.63 -7.68
C GLN A 100 -6.61 -6.68 -7.04
N THR A 101 -5.59 -6.73 -7.88
CA THR A 101 -4.19 -6.60 -7.43
C THR A 101 -3.99 -5.24 -6.77
N ALA A 102 -3.27 -5.24 -5.64
CA ALA A 102 -2.88 -4.03 -4.95
C ALA A 102 -2.18 -3.07 -5.92
N ARG A 103 -2.60 -1.79 -5.93
CA ARG A 103 -2.06 -0.80 -6.85
C ARG A 103 -0.98 0.02 -6.17
N PRO A 104 0.26 0.05 -6.68
CA PRO A 104 1.33 0.84 -6.08
C PRO A 104 1.06 2.34 -6.24
N VAL A 105 1.44 3.11 -5.23
CA VAL A 105 1.42 4.56 -5.21
C VAL A 105 2.81 5.08 -4.89
N MET A 106 3.28 6.02 -5.69
CA MET A 106 4.59 6.64 -5.48
C MET A 106 4.54 7.58 -4.29
N VAL A 107 5.53 7.45 -3.42
CA VAL A 107 5.76 8.34 -2.28
C VAL A 107 7.04 9.13 -2.56
N ASP A 108 6.98 10.44 -2.43
CA ASP A 108 8.14 11.30 -2.58
C ASP A 108 9.01 11.31 -1.30
N THR A 109 10.14 12.01 -1.35
CA THR A 109 11.08 12.08 -0.22
C THR A 109 10.52 12.82 1.00
N LEU A 110 9.41 13.54 0.86
CA LEU A 110 8.71 14.25 1.93
C LEU A 110 7.55 13.42 2.49
N GLY A 111 7.38 12.17 2.06
CA GLY A 111 6.31 11.28 2.49
C GLY A 111 4.98 11.55 1.78
N ARG A 112 4.94 12.43 0.77
CA ARG A 112 3.69 12.78 0.07
C ARG A 112 3.42 11.79 -1.04
N PHE A 113 2.14 11.52 -1.29
CA PHE A 113 1.71 10.63 -2.35
C PHE A 113 0.45 11.14 -3.04
N THR A 114 0.29 10.72 -4.29
CA THR A 114 -0.91 11.03 -5.09
C THR A 114 -1.25 9.84 -5.95
N SER A 115 -2.54 9.58 -6.11
CA SER A 115 -3.08 8.53 -6.95
C SER A 115 -4.30 9.08 -7.67
N ASP A 116 -4.19 9.24 -8.99
CA ASP A 116 -5.24 9.82 -9.86
C ASP A 116 -6.33 8.80 -10.25
N THR A 117 -6.57 7.80 -9.41
CA THR A 117 -7.63 6.81 -9.62
C THR A 117 -8.34 6.60 -8.29
N PRO A 118 -9.64 6.97 -8.20
CA PRO A 118 -10.40 6.76 -6.99
C PRO A 118 -10.60 5.26 -6.72
N PRO A 119 -10.68 4.84 -5.44
CA PRO A 119 -11.05 3.48 -5.11
C PRO A 119 -12.49 3.18 -5.57
N ALA A 120 -12.68 2.08 -6.31
CA ALA A 120 -14.00 1.70 -6.85
C ALA A 120 -14.92 0.97 -5.83
N GLY A 121 -14.59 1.01 -4.53
CA GLY A 121 -15.28 0.28 -3.48
C GLY A 121 -14.51 0.34 -2.15
N PRO A 122 -14.73 -0.62 -1.23
CA PRO A 122 -13.95 -0.70 -0.01
C PRO A 122 -12.46 -0.77 -0.30
N PHE A 123 -11.68 0.03 0.41
CA PHE A 123 -10.25 0.15 0.22
C PHE A 123 -9.49 0.29 1.55
N ALA A 124 -8.21 0.00 1.51
CA ALA A 124 -7.25 0.27 2.58
C ALA A 124 -5.91 0.66 1.96
N LEU A 125 -5.04 1.29 2.74
CA LEU A 125 -3.65 1.54 2.34
C LEU A 125 -2.74 0.54 3.05
N ARG A 126 -1.86 -0.12 2.28
CA ARG A 126 -0.73 -0.87 2.82
C ARG A 126 0.53 -0.06 2.64
N LEU A 127 1.21 0.20 3.75
CA LEU A 127 2.48 0.89 3.81
C LEU A 127 3.56 -0.10 4.17
N ARG A 128 4.61 -0.15 3.36
CA ARG A 128 5.86 -0.84 3.71
C ARG A 128 6.89 0.22 4.01
N THR A 129 7.20 0.37 5.29
CA THR A 129 8.31 1.19 5.78
C THR A 129 9.56 0.31 5.92
N GLY A 130 10.70 0.91 6.26
CA GLY A 130 11.93 0.13 6.47
C GLY A 130 11.85 -0.91 7.60
N ALA A 131 10.93 -0.75 8.55
CA ALA A 131 10.82 -1.61 9.74
C ALA A 131 9.50 -2.38 9.84
N ASP A 132 8.42 -1.81 9.30
CA ASP A 132 7.06 -2.31 9.53
C ASP A 132 6.24 -2.35 8.25
N VAL A 133 5.37 -3.35 8.19
CA VAL A 133 4.20 -3.37 7.29
C VAL A 133 3.01 -2.85 8.10
N ILE A 134 2.35 -1.82 7.59
CA ILE A 134 1.21 -1.17 8.24
C ILE A 134 0.03 -1.23 7.26
N VAL A 135 -1.15 -1.60 7.74
CA VAL A 135 -2.39 -1.61 6.95
C VAL A 135 -3.42 -0.76 7.66
N THR A 136 -4.02 0.19 6.95
CA THR A 136 -5.12 0.99 7.52
C THR A 136 -6.37 0.14 7.70
N GLU A 137 -7.29 0.59 8.54
CA GLU A 137 -8.66 0.08 8.51
C GLU A 137 -9.27 0.19 7.09
N TRP A 138 -10.20 -0.73 6.80
CA TRP A 138 -10.95 -0.73 5.55
C TRP A 138 -12.06 0.32 5.58
N LEU A 139 -12.13 1.13 4.54
CA LEU A 139 -13.10 2.19 4.40
C LEU A 139 -13.80 2.14 3.05
N ARG A 140 -14.93 2.85 2.95
CA ARG A 140 -15.56 3.16 1.67
C ARG A 140 -15.24 4.60 1.31
N ALA A 141 -14.90 4.87 0.05
CA ALA A 141 -14.77 6.22 -0.47
C ALA A 141 -16.11 6.96 -0.39
#